data_AF-A0A4R3PRS7-F1
#
_entry.id   AF-A0A4R3PRS7-F1
#
_cell.length_a   1.000
_cell.length_b   1.000
_cell.length_c   1.000
_cell.angle_alpha   90.00
_cell.angle_beta   90.00
_cell.angle_gamma   90.00
#
_symmetry.space_group_name_H-M   'P 1'
#
loop_
_entity.id
_entity.type
_entity.pdbx_description
1 polymer ?
#
loop_
_entity_poly.entity_id
_entity_poly.type
_entity_poly.pdbx_seq_one_letter_code
_entity_poly.pdbx_strand_id
1 'polypeptide(L)' 'MTAPMVIDGAMNGVAFRAYVEQVLVPTLTPGGIVMEKLPAHKADGIRQAIETAGCTLTLSPAL' A
#
# COMPACT_ATOMS: atom_id res chain seq x y z
N MET A 1 10.70 12.11 12.62
CA MET A 1 10.03 11.18 11.70
C MET A 1 8.95 10.47 12.50
N THR A 2 7.69 10.51 12.06
CA THR A 2 6.54 9.94 12.79
C THR A 2 5.91 8.85 11.93
N ALA A 3 5.47 7.75 12.54
CA ALA A 3 4.75 6.70 11.83
C ALA A 3 3.39 7.24 11.35
N PRO A 4 3.05 7.09 10.06
CA PRO A 4 1.78 7.60 9.52
C PRO A 4 0.57 6.78 9.98
N MET A 5 0.79 5.57 10.50
CA MET A 5 -0.23 4.70 11.10
C MET A 5 0.42 3.80 12.15
N VAL A 6 -0.27 3.61 13.28
CA VAL A 6 0.07 2.62 14.29
C VAL A 6 -1.19 1.79 14.56
N ILE A 7 -1.02 0.47 14.65
CA ILE A 7 -2.10 -0.46 14.99
C ILE A 7 -1.65 -1.31 16.18
N ASP A 8 -2.60 -1.70 17.01
CA ASP A 8 -2.36 -2.73 18.01
C ASP A 8 -2.45 -4.11 17.33
N GLY A 9 -1.31 -4.80 17.25
CA GLY A 9 -1.21 -6.12 16.65
C GLY A 9 -0.44 -6.15 15.32
N ALA A 10 -0.56 -7.28 14.61
CA ALA A 10 0.25 -7.55 13.42
C ALA A 10 -0.33 -6.88 12.16
N MET A 11 0.56 -6.35 11.33
CA MET A 11 0.21 -5.92 9.97
C MET A 11 -0.17 -7.13 9.11
N ASN A 12 -1.39 -7.12 8.56
CA ASN A 12 -1.90 -8.15 7.66
C ASN A 12 -2.53 -7.50 6.42
N GLY A 13 -3.08 -8.31 5.50
CA GLY A 13 -3.67 -7.78 4.26
C GLY A 13 -4.81 -6.79 4.47
N VAL A 14 -5.66 -7.00 5.49
CA VAL A 14 -6.79 -6.11 5.79
C VAL A 14 -6.29 -4.78 6.35
N ALA A 15 -5.41 -4.82 7.35
CA ALA A 15 -4.83 -3.62 7.93
C ALA A 15 -4.02 -2.82 6.90
N PHE A 16 -3.24 -3.51 6.06
CA PHE A 16 -2.45 -2.87 5.03
C PHE A 16 -3.33 -2.24 3.93
N ARG A 17 -4.43 -2.90 3.55
CA ARG A 17 -5.40 -2.29 2.63
C ARG A 17 -5.99 -1.01 3.22
N ALA A 18 -6.38 -1.01 4.49
CA ALA A 18 -6.89 0.19 5.16
C ALA A 18 -5.85 1.31 5.18
N TYR A 19 -4.58 0.98 5.46
CA TYR A 19 -3.46 1.91 5.32
C TYR A 19 -3.37 2.49 3.90
N VAL A 20 -3.45 1.65 2.87
CA VAL A 20 -3.38 2.09 1.47
C VAL A 20 -4.51 3.07 1.16
N GLU A 21 -5.76 2.69 1.44
CA GLU A 21 -6.94 3.49 1.08
C GLU A 21 -7.04 4.79 1.87
N GLN A 22 -6.74 4.77 3.18
CA GLN A 22 -7.02 5.88 4.08
C GLN A 22 -5.82 6.78 4.35
N VAL A 23 -4.60 6.26 4.22
CA VAL A 23 -3.38 6.98 4.60
C VAL A 23 -2.48 7.21 3.40
N LEU A 24 -2.16 6.15 2.64
CA LEU A 24 -1.22 6.27 1.52
C LEU A 24 -1.83 7.03 0.35
N VAL A 25 -2.95 6.56 -0.21
CA VAL A 25 -3.57 7.10 -1.43
C VAL A 25 -3.80 8.62 -1.36
N PRO A 26 -4.33 9.20 -0.26
CA PRO A 26 -4.52 10.66 -0.17
C PRO A 26 -3.24 11.49 -0.28
N THR A 27 -2.07 10.86 -0.09
CA THR A 27 -0.76 11.53 -0.15
C THR A 27 -0.03 11.30 -1.47
N LEU A 28 -0.56 10.45 -2.35
CA LEU A 28 0.10 10.09 -3.60
C LEU A 28 -0.01 11.20 -4.64
N THR A 29 1.09 11.39 -5.36
CA THR A 29 1.10 12.11 -6.64
C THR A 29 1.18 11.09 -7.78
N PRO A 30 0.48 11.31 -8.91
CA PRO A 30 0.54 10.40 -10.06
C PRO A 30 1.97 10.03 -10.45
N GLY A 31 2.23 8.73 -10.66
CA GLY A 31 3.59 8.22 -10.87
C GLY A 31 3.76 6.74 -10.53
N GLY A 32 5.00 6.25 -10.54
CA GLY A 32 5.30 4.85 -10.21
C GLY A 32 5.60 4.65 -8.72
N ILE A 33 5.04 3.59 -8.12
CA ILE A 33 5.33 3.18 -6.73
C ILE A 33 5.82 1.74 -6.73
N VAL A 34 6.87 1.47 -5.96
CA VAL A 34 7.40 0.12 -5.73
C VAL A 34 7.12 -0.29 -4.28
N MET A 35 6.46 -1.43 -4.10
CA MET A 35 6.24 -2.03 -2.78
C MET A 35 6.99 -3.36 -2.65
N GLU A 36 7.33 -3.75 -1.43
CA GLU A 36 7.90 -5.07 -1.18
C GLU A 36 6.94 -6.20 -1.59
N LYS A 37 7.47 -7.35 -2.01
CA LYS A 37 6.66 -8.50 -2.43
C LYS A 37 6.12 -9.34 -1.25
N LEU A 38 5.53 -8.70 -0.25
CA LEU A 38 4.93 -9.36 0.91
C LEU A 38 3.47 -9.81 0.63
N PRO A 39 2.97 -10.88 1.28
CA PRO A 39 1.57 -11.29 1.14
C PRO A 39 0.56 -10.18 1.44
N ALA A 40 0.81 -9.36 2.46
CA ALA A 40 -0.08 -8.25 2.84
C ALA A 40 -0.22 -7.20 1.71
N HIS A 41 0.83 -6.96 0.92
CA HIS A 41 0.82 -6.00 -0.18
C HIS A 41 0.08 -6.51 -1.43
N LYS A 42 -0.27 -7.81 -1.45
CA LYS A 42 -1.03 -8.45 -2.52
C LYS A 42 -2.51 -8.64 -2.17
N ALA A 43 -2.96 -8.12 -1.03
CA ALA A 43 -4.37 -8.20 -0.65
C ALA A 43 -5.27 -7.50 -1.68
N ASP A 44 -6.47 -8.03 -1.84
CA ASP A 44 -7.43 -7.57 -2.84
C ASP A 44 -7.76 -6.08 -2.66
N GLY A 45 -7.80 -5.35 -3.78
CA GLY A 45 -8.16 -3.92 -3.81
C GLY A 45 -6.97 -2.96 -3.71
N ILE A 46 -5.79 -3.38 -3.21
CA ILE A 46 -4.62 -2.49 -3.06
C ILE A 46 -4.20 -1.89 -4.40
N ARG A 47 -4.03 -2.73 -5.42
CA ARG A 47 -3.63 -2.28 -6.77
C ARG A 47 -4.65 -1.30 -7.34
N GLN A 48 -5.93 -1.65 -7.25
CA GLN A 48 -7.02 -0.81 -7.76
C GLN A 48 -7.05 0.56 -7.07
N ALA A 49 -6.88 0.62 -5.76
CA ALA A 49 -6.87 1.87 -5.00
C ALA A 49 -5.72 2.79 -5.45
N ILE A 50 -4.51 2.23 -5.63
CA ILE A 50 -3.33 2.97 -6.08
C ILE A 50 -3.48 3.43 -7.54
N GLU A 51 -3.95 2.56 -8.42
CA GLU A 51 -4.12 2.87 -9.85
C GLU A 51 -5.24 3.88 -10.11
N THR A 52 -6.29 3.87 -9.29
CA THR A 52 -7.34 4.91 -9.33
C THR A 52 -6.79 6.29 -8.95
N ALA A 53 -5.72 6.36 -8.15
CA ALA A 53 -5.02 7.60 -7.81
C ALA A 53 -4.07 8.11 -8.91
N GLY A 54 -4.04 7.44 -10.08
CA GLY A 54 -3.14 7.78 -11.18
C GLY A 54 -1.71 7.26 -10.99
N CYS A 55 -1.51 6.28 -10.11
CA CYS A 55 -0.21 5.68 -9.85
C CYS A 55 -0.11 4.26 -10.42
N THR A 56 1.07 3.85 -10.90
CA THR A 56 1.31 2.46 -11.30
C THR A 56 2.00 1.70 -10.17
N LEU A 57 1.41 0.59 -9.72
CA LEU A 57 2.00 -0.27 -8.69
C LEU A 57 2.90 -1.36 -9.28
N THR A 58 4.16 -1.38 -8.86
CA THR A 58 5.11 -2.46 -9.10
C THR A 58 5.50 -3.12 -7.77
N LEU A 59 5.69 -4.44 -7.76
CA LEU A 59 6.26 -5.14 -6.61
C LEU A 59 7.74 -5.39 -6.85
N SER A 60 8.55 -5.28 -5.79
CA SER A 60 9.97 -5.65 -5.85
C SER A 60 10.13 -7.11 -6.34
N PRO A 61 11.23 -7.43 -7.04
CA PRO A 61 11.59 -8.82 -7.29
C PRO A 61 11.69 -9.61 -5.99
N ALA A 62 11.45 -10.91 -6.04
CA ALA A 62 11.83 -11.75 -4.90
C ALA A 62 13.36 -11.77 -4.80
N LEU A 63 13.88 -11.67 -3.58
CA LEU A 63 15.28 -12.00 -3.28
C LEU A 63 15.52 -13.50 -3.50
#